data_AF-A0A2L2YUS1-F1
#
_entry.id   AF-A0A2L2YUS1-F1
#
_cell.length_a   1.000
_cell.length_b   1.000
_cell.length_c   1.000
_cell.angle_alpha   90.00
_cell.angle_beta   90.00
_cell.angle_gamma   90.00
#
_symmetry.space_group_name_H-M   'P 1'
#
loop_
_entity.id
_entity.type
_entity.pdbx_description
1 polymer ?
#
loop_
_entity_poly.entity_id
_entity_poly.type
_entity_poly.pdbx_seq_one_letter_code
_entity_poly.pdbx_strand_id
1 'polypeptide(L)'
;VVLDLQRARRQGFYFGAKLVRGAYMEQERVRAKEVGYEDPINETYEATTEMYHKTLNEVLRQILEDIQNNDEKKIGVMVASHNEDTVRYTVQKMEELGIRPEHKVVCFGQLLGMCDQVSFLLGQAGYSVYKYVPYGPIDKVLPYLSRRALENHCLLKKVEKELRLMRTELGRRTLRGQIFYTPKGNYLPA
;
A
#
# COMPACT_ATOMS: atom_id res chain seq x y z
N VAL A 1 10.61 13.12 4.60
CA VAL A 1 10.62 12.80 3.14
C VAL A 1 11.39 13.82 2.32
N VAL A 2 11.03 15.11 2.27
CA VAL A 2 11.74 16.10 1.42
C VAL A 2 13.23 16.21 1.76
N LEU A 3 13.55 16.29 3.06
CA LEU A 3 14.94 16.32 3.53
C LEU A 3 15.72 15.08 3.09
N ASP A 4 15.09 13.90 3.16
CA ASP A 4 15.70 12.61 2.82
C ASP A 4 15.92 12.48 1.31
N LEU A 5 14.95 12.94 0.51
CA LEU A 5 15.05 13.03 -0.94
C LEU A 5 16.18 13.97 -1.37
N GLN A 6 16.27 15.16 -0.76
CA GLN A 6 17.37 16.10 -1.02
C GLN A 6 18.72 15.49 -0.63
N ARG A 7 18.77 14.75 0.49
CA ARG A 7 19.98 14.05 0.90
C ARG A 7 20.37 12.97 -0.11
N ALA A 8 19.42 12.19 -0.61
CA ALA A 8 19.66 11.18 -1.64
C ALA A 8 20.24 11.78 -2.92
N ARG A 9 19.69 12.92 -3.37
CA ARG A 9 20.22 13.68 -4.51
C ARG A 9 21.64 14.18 -4.26
N ARG A 10 21.88 14.85 -3.12
CA ARG A 10 23.22 15.39 -2.77
C ARG A 10 24.29 14.31 -2.63
N GLN A 11 23.92 13.14 -2.09
CA GLN A 11 24.84 12.03 -1.85
C GLN A 11 24.87 11.02 -3.01
N GLY A 12 24.01 11.18 -4.01
CA GLY A 12 23.98 10.39 -5.22
C GLY A 12 23.61 8.92 -5.00
N PHE A 13 22.62 8.60 -4.16
CA PHE A 13 22.12 7.25 -3.98
C PHE A 13 20.63 7.11 -4.33
N TYR A 14 20.17 5.89 -4.63
CA TYR A 14 18.76 5.59 -4.90
C TYR A 14 17.91 5.76 -3.65
N PHE A 15 16.82 6.52 -3.75
CA PHE A 15 15.89 6.69 -2.64
C PHE A 15 14.74 5.70 -2.74
N GLY A 16 14.51 4.94 -1.66
CA GLY A 16 13.35 4.07 -1.52
C GLY A 16 12.56 4.42 -0.26
N ALA A 17 11.25 4.62 -0.37
CA ALA A 17 10.39 4.84 0.79
C ALA A 17 9.22 3.85 0.81
N LYS A 18 8.95 3.25 1.97
CA LYS A 18 7.69 2.54 2.23
C LYS A 18 6.77 3.45 3.03
N LEU A 19 5.74 3.96 2.38
CA LEU A 19 4.76 4.84 3.01
C LEU A 19 3.66 4.01 3.68
N VAL A 20 3.58 4.12 5.01
CA VAL A 20 2.56 3.50 5.87
C VAL A 20 1.87 4.58 6.69
N ARG A 21 0.63 4.32 7.14
CA ARG A 21 -0.01 5.18 8.17
C ARG A 21 0.58 4.95 9.56
N GLY A 22 1.04 3.73 9.81
CA GLY A 22 1.65 3.30 11.07
C GLY A 22 0.87 2.15 11.73
N ALA A 23 1.49 1.51 12.72
CA ALA A 23 0.94 0.31 13.38
C ALA A 23 0.83 0.44 14.92
N TYR A 24 1.20 1.59 15.49
CA TYR A 24 1.42 1.77 16.92
C TYR A 24 0.73 3.02 17.48
N MET A 25 -0.32 3.52 16.81
CA MET A 25 -0.95 4.82 17.11
C MET A 25 -1.43 4.84 18.56
N GLU A 26 -2.29 3.89 18.94
CA GLU A 26 -2.83 3.80 20.31
C GLU A 26 -1.73 3.61 21.37
N GLN A 27 -0.71 2.81 21.06
CA GLN A 27 0.40 2.56 22.00
C GLN A 27 1.23 3.81 22.23
N GLU A 28 1.49 4.59 21.18
CA GLU A 28 2.23 5.85 21.27
C GLU A 28 1.45 6.91 22.06
N ARG A 29 0.13 6.99 21.86
CA ARG A 29 -0.74 7.89 22.65
C ARG A 29 -0.72 7.55 24.14
N VAL A 30 -0.80 6.27 24.48
CA VAL A 30 -0.73 5.82 25.89
C VAL A 30 0.62 6.17 26.49
N ARG A 31 1.71 5.90 25.76
CA ARG A 31 3.08 6.21 26.19
C ARG A 31 3.30 7.71 26.39
N ALA A 32 2.81 8.56 25.49
CA ALA A 32 2.93 10.01 25.60
C ALA A 32 2.28 10.54 26.89
N LYS A 33 1.10 10.01 27.25
CA LYS A 33 0.41 10.34 28.51
C LYS A 33 1.15 9.86 29.75
N GLU A 34 1.71 8.65 29.72
CA GLU A 34 2.44 8.06 30.85
C GLU A 34 3.76 8.78 31.13
N VAL A 35 4.50 9.13 30.08
CA VAL A 35 5.82 9.78 30.20
C VAL A 35 5.70 11.31 30.32
N GLY A 36 4.59 11.90 29.84
CA GLY A 36 4.32 13.33 29.91
C GLY A 36 4.94 14.15 28.78
N TYR A 37 5.05 13.59 27.57
CA TYR A 37 5.42 14.35 26.37
C TYR A 37 4.23 14.53 25.42
N GLU A 38 4.37 15.47 24.48
CA GLU A 38 3.34 15.75 23.48
C GLU A 38 3.08 14.52 22.60
N ASP A 39 1.79 14.22 22.39
CA ASP A 39 1.35 13.11 21.54
C ASP A 39 1.79 13.34 20.08
N PRO A 40 2.70 12.52 19.52
CA PRO A 40 3.21 12.74 18.17
C PRO A 40 2.26 12.23 17.08
N ILE A 41 1.12 11.63 17.44
CA ILE A 41 0.17 11.03 16.50
C ILE A 41 -0.93 12.04 16.15
N ASN A 42 -1.12 12.28 14.85
CA ASN A 42 -2.24 13.05 14.31
C ASN A 42 -3.56 12.73 15.02
N GLU A 43 -4.34 13.73 15.39
CA GLU A 43 -5.55 13.59 16.20
C GLU A 43 -6.58 12.61 15.61
N THR A 44 -6.75 12.63 14.29
CA THR A 44 -7.78 11.85 13.60
C THR A 44 -7.22 10.94 12.49
N TYR A 45 -8.02 9.95 12.13
CA TYR A 45 -7.75 9.07 10.99
C TYR A 45 -7.70 9.86 9.67
N GLU A 46 -8.56 10.86 9.53
CA GLU A 46 -8.66 11.76 8.39
C GLU A 46 -7.40 12.61 8.27
N ALA A 47 -6.93 13.20 9.37
CA ALA A 47 -5.67 13.96 9.40
C ALA A 47 -4.47 13.08 9.02
N THR A 48 -4.42 11.84 9.50
CA THR A 48 -3.40 10.86 9.09
C THR A 48 -3.49 10.52 7.61
N THR A 49 -4.71 10.40 7.07
CA THR A 49 -4.94 10.11 5.65
C THR A 49 -4.54 11.30 4.77
N GLU A 50 -4.84 12.52 5.18
CA GLU A 50 -4.42 13.74 4.49
C GLU A 50 -2.90 13.87 4.47
N MET A 51 -2.23 13.67 5.61
CA MET A 51 -0.78 13.69 5.70
C MET A 51 -0.13 12.60 4.84
N TYR A 52 -0.73 11.40 4.78
CA TYR A 52 -0.30 10.32 3.90
C TYR A 52 -0.40 10.76 2.43
N HIS A 53 -1.53 11.31 2.00
CA HIS A 53 -1.72 11.76 0.61
C HIS A 53 -0.79 12.93 0.26
N LYS A 54 -0.57 13.90 1.17
CA LYS A 54 0.41 14.98 0.98
C LYS A 54 1.82 14.43 0.74
N THR A 55 2.24 13.47 1.57
CA THR A 55 3.55 12.83 1.45
C THR A 55 3.66 12.04 0.14
N LEU A 56 2.62 11.28 -0.22
CA LEU A 56 2.57 10.54 -1.48
C LEU A 56 2.69 11.48 -2.68
N ASN A 57 1.92 12.57 -2.71
CA ASN A 57 1.92 13.54 -3.81
C ASN A 57 3.31 14.14 -4.00
N GLU A 58 4.00 14.49 -2.92
CA GLU A 58 5.34 15.04 -3.02
C GLU A 58 6.33 14.01 -3.59
N VAL A 59 6.25 12.74 -3.18
CA VAL A 59 7.10 11.68 -3.72
C VAL A 59 6.81 11.42 -5.20
N LEU A 60 5.53 11.35 -5.59
CA LEU A 60 5.14 11.17 -7.00
C LEU A 60 5.56 12.35 -7.88
N ARG A 61 5.46 13.59 -7.37
CA ARG A 61 5.94 14.79 -8.05
C ARG A 61 7.43 14.72 -8.33
N GLN A 62 8.21 14.27 -7.35
CA GLN A 62 9.67 14.13 -7.49
C GLN A 62 10.05 12.98 -8.44
N ILE A 63 9.30 11.87 -8.41
CA ILE A 63 9.44 10.79 -9.40
C ILE A 63 9.20 11.31 -10.82
N LEU A 64 8.20 12.17 -11.02
CA LEU A 64 7.93 12.78 -12.31
C LEU A 64 9.10 13.66 -12.78
N GLU A 65 9.67 14.47 -11.89
CA GLU A 65 10.87 15.26 -12.19
C GLU A 65 12.04 14.36 -12.64
N ASP A 66 12.31 13.27 -11.91
CA ASP A 66 13.38 12.33 -12.27
C ASP A 66 13.14 11.69 -13.65
N ILE A 67 11.89 11.31 -13.96
CA ILE A 67 11.51 10.75 -15.27
C ILE A 67 11.72 11.78 -16.39
N GLN A 68 11.30 13.03 -16.18
CA GLN A 68 11.43 14.09 -17.18
C GLN A 68 12.88 14.49 -17.44
N ASN A 69 13.72 14.48 -16.40
CA ASN A 69 15.14 14.78 -16.51
C ASN A 69 15.99 13.59 -16.98
N ASN A 70 15.36 12.43 -17.21
CA ASN A 70 16.03 11.17 -17.55
C ASN A 70 17.13 10.81 -16.54
N ASP A 71 16.88 11.03 -15.25
CA ASP A 71 17.84 10.72 -14.19
C ASP A 71 17.97 9.21 -14.01
N GLU A 72 19.22 8.73 -13.97
CA GLU A 72 19.54 7.32 -13.75
C GLU A 72 19.26 6.87 -12.29
N LYS A 73 19.28 7.82 -11.34
CA LYS A 73 19.10 7.56 -9.90
C LYS A 73 17.66 7.80 -9.47
N LYS A 74 16.84 6.77 -9.66
CA LYS A 74 15.38 6.87 -9.49
C LYS A 74 14.94 6.84 -8.03
N ILE A 75 13.99 7.71 -7.71
CA ILE A 75 13.13 7.59 -6.54
C ILE A 75 12.16 6.41 -6.72
N GLY A 76 12.05 5.56 -5.70
CA GLY A 76 11.07 4.48 -5.62
C GLY A 76 10.19 4.61 -4.38
N VAL A 77 8.91 4.29 -4.51
CA VAL A 77 7.96 4.31 -3.40
C VAL A 77 7.11 3.06 -3.33
N MET A 78 6.98 2.51 -2.13
CA MET A 78 6.01 1.48 -1.79
C MET A 78 4.82 2.11 -1.07
N VAL A 79 3.66 2.08 -1.71
CA VAL A 79 2.36 2.50 -1.16
C VAL A 79 1.80 1.34 -0.36
N ALA A 80 2.09 1.29 0.94
CA ALA A 80 1.64 0.22 1.82
C ALA A 80 0.31 0.60 2.50
N SER A 81 -0.79 0.22 1.87
CA SER A 81 -2.15 0.52 2.35
C SER A 81 -3.19 -0.50 1.86
N HIS A 82 -4.03 -0.97 2.78
CA HIS A 82 -5.23 -1.79 2.47
C HIS A 82 -6.50 -0.97 2.31
N ASN A 83 -6.39 0.36 2.32
CA ASN A 83 -7.52 1.22 2.10
C ASN A 83 -7.72 1.37 0.58
N GLU A 84 -8.87 0.91 0.08
CA GLU A 84 -9.21 0.95 -1.34
C GLU A 84 -9.21 2.38 -1.90
N ASP A 85 -9.59 3.37 -1.11
CA ASP A 85 -9.64 4.77 -1.53
C ASP A 85 -8.23 5.35 -1.66
N THR A 86 -7.31 5.04 -0.74
CA THR A 86 -5.89 5.42 -0.88
C THR A 86 -5.24 4.74 -2.08
N VAL A 87 -5.57 3.46 -2.34
CA VAL A 87 -5.08 2.76 -3.54
C VAL A 87 -5.64 3.41 -4.82
N ARG A 88 -6.95 3.67 -4.86
CA ARG A 88 -7.61 4.33 -6.01
C ARG A 88 -7.04 5.73 -6.23
N TYR A 89 -6.87 6.50 -5.17
CA TYR A 89 -6.25 7.82 -5.19
C TYR A 89 -4.84 7.77 -5.79
N THR A 90 -4.03 6.79 -5.38
CA THR A 90 -2.68 6.62 -5.90
C THR A 90 -2.69 6.30 -7.39
N VAL A 91 -3.55 5.37 -7.83
CA VAL A 91 -3.68 4.99 -9.24
C VAL A 91 -4.12 6.20 -10.09
N GLN A 92 -5.14 6.93 -9.64
CA GLN A 92 -5.60 8.15 -10.31
C GLN A 92 -4.47 9.20 -10.38
N LYS A 93 -3.70 9.36 -9.30
CA LYS A 93 -2.62 10.34 -9.27
C LYS A 93 -1.46 9.95 -10.20
N MET A 94 -1.15 8.67 -10.30
CA MET A 94 -0.17 8.15 -11.25
C MET A 94 -0.62 8.40 -12.69
N GLU A 95 -1.89 8.17 -13.00
CA GLU A 95 -2.49 8.45 -14.32
C GLU A 95 -2.44 9.95 -14.67
N GLU A 96 -2.85 10.83 -13.74
CA GLU A 96 -2.78 12.29 -13.89
C GLU A 96 -1.35 12.78 -14.18
N LEU A 97 -0.35 12.17 -13.53
CA LEU A 97 1.05 12.55 -13.67
C LEU A 97 1.77 11.81 -14.82
N GLY A 98 1.09 10.92 -15.54
CA GLY A 98 1.73 10.11 -16.60
C GLY A 98 2.76 9.10 -16.08
N ILE A 99 2.71 8.73 -14.79
CA ILE A 99 3.59 7.72 -14.20
C ILE A 99 3.00 6.34 -14.52
N ARG A 100 3.56 5.69 -15.54
CA ARG A 100 3.07 4.40 -16.00
C ARG A 100 3.62 3.23 -15.18
N PRO A 101 2.89 2.09 -15.08
CA PRO A 101 3.35 0.91 -14.35
C PRO A 101 4.70 0.35 -14.82
N GLU A 102 5.07 0.55 -16.09
CA GLU A 102 6.32 0.08 -16.69
C GLU A 102 7.54 0.82 -16.14
N HIS A 103 7.35 2.00 -15.54
CA HIS A 103 8.44 2.74 -14.91
C HIS A 103 8.96 2.02 -13.64
N LYS A 104 8.16 1.12 -13.04
CA LYS A 104 8.50 0.31 -11.84
C LYS A 104 9.02 1.11 -10.64
N VAL A 105 8.63 2.38 -10.56
CA VAL A 105 8.97 3.32 -9.46
C VAL A 105 7.92 3.35 -8.34
N VAL A 106 6.72 2.79 -8.59
CA VAL A 106 5.66 2.65 -7.58
C VAL A 106 5.33 1.17 -7.39
N CYS A 107 5.29 0.72 -6.13
CA CYS A 107 4.89 -0.62 -5.73
C CYS A 107 3.78 -0.56 -4.69
N PHE A 108 2.74 -1.37 -4.81
CA PHE A 108 1.66 -1.44 -3.83
C PHE A 108 1.96 -2.53 -2.79
N GLY A 109 2.20 -2.14 -1.54
CA GLY A 109 2.43 -3.05 -0.44
C GLY A 109 1.12 -3.54 0.19
N GLN A 110 0.88 -4.84 0.15
CA GLN A 110 -0.31 -5.48 0.70
C GLN A 110 0.13 -6.63 1.62
N LEU A 111 -0.46 -6.76 2.80
CA LEU A 111 -0.40 -7.98 3.60
C LEU A 111 -1.12 -9.14 2.88
N LEU A 112 -0.61 -10.35 3.07
CA LEU A 112 -1.26 -11.57 2.60
C LEU A 112 -2.53 -11.85 3.42
N GLY A 113 -3.61 -12.26 2.73
CA GLY A 113 -4.90 -12.59 3.37
C GLY A 113 -5.73 -11.35 3.73
N MET A 114 -5.38 -10.18 3.20
CA MET A 114 -6.08 -8.92 3.45
C MET A 114 -6.31 -8.17 2.15
N CYS A 115 -7.58 -7.99 1.79
CA CYS A 115 -8.01 -7.26 0.60
C CYS A 115 -7.39 -7.80 -0.70
N ASP A 116 -7.37 -9.13 -0.87
CA ASP A 116 -6.72 -9.76 -2.03
C ASP A 116 -7.39 -9.34 -3.35
N GLN A 117 -8.69 -9.02 -3.33
CA GLN A 117 -9.38 -8.45 -4.49
C GLN A 117 -8.70 -7.19 -5.05
N VAL A 118 -8.10 -6.36 -4.19
CA VAL A 118 -7.37 -5.16 -4.61
C VAL A 118 -6.05 -5.54 -5.27
N SER A 119 -5.37 -6.53 -4.69
CA SER A 119 -4.08 -7.02 -5.16
C SER A 119 -4.19 -7.64 -6.54
N PHE A 120 -5.24 -8.44 -6.78
CA PHE A 120 -5.50 -9.06 -8.09
C PHE A 120 -5.78 -8.02 -9.17
N LEU A 121 -6.63 -7.02 -8.89
CA LEU A 121 -6.97 -5.97 -9.85
C LEU A 121 -5.75 -5.11 -10.21
N LEU A 122 -4.94 -4.74 -9.22
CA LEU A 122 -3.69 -4.01 -9.46
C LEU A 122 -2.71 -4.82 -10.32
N GLY A 123 -2.51 -6.09 -9.99
CA GLY A 123 -1.63 -6.97 -10.77
C GLY A 123 -2.13 -7.17 -12.20
N GLN A 124 -3.44 -7.33 -12.41
CA GLN A 124 -4.03 -7.48 -13.74
C GLN A 124 -3.89 -6.21 -14.59
N ALA A 125 -3.88 -5.04 -13.95
CA ALA A 125 -3.64 -3.75 -14.57
C ALA A 125 -2.13 -3.41 -14.75
N GLY A 126 -1.22 -4.34 -14.47
CA GLY A 126 0.22 -4.19 -14.73
C GLY A 126 1.02 -3.51 -13.61
N TYR A 127 0.37 -3.11 -12.50
CA TYR A 127 1.03 -2.50 -11.36
C TYR A 127 1.85 -3.53 -10.57
N SER A 128 2.98 -3.07 -10.02
CA SER A 128 3.77 -3.88 -9.08
C SER A 128 3.04 -3.99 -7.75
N VAL A 129 2.80 -5.22 -7.29
CA VAL A 129 2.17 -5.50 -5.99
C VAL A 129 3.11 -6.38 -5.18
N TYR A 130 3.49 -5.90 -3.99
CA TYR A 130 4.29 -6.66 -3.03
C TYR A 130 3.39 -7.26 -1.97
N LYS A 131 3.48 -8.59 -1.79
CA LYS A 131 2.80 -9.30 -0.70
C LYS A 131 3.72 -9.49 0.49
N TYR A 132 3.36 -8.87 1.61
CA TYR A 132 4.02 -9.07 2.90
C TYR A 132 3.49 -10.34 3.56
N VAL A 133 4.37 -11.33 3.69
CA VAL A 133 4.08 -12.64 4.25
C VAL A 133 4.88 -12.81 5.54
N PRO A 134 4.24 -12.81 6.72
CA PRO A 134 4.93 -13.16 7.96
C PRO A 134 5.26 -14.66 7.96
N TYR A 135 6.50 -15.01 8.28
CA TYR A 135 6.96 -16.40 8.38
C TYR A 135 7.84 -16.56 9.60
N GLY A 136 7.63 -17.64 10.36
CA GLY A 136 8.46 -17.98 11.53
C GLY A 136 7.74 -18.87 12.54
N PRO A 137 8.44 -19.29 13.61
CA PRO A 137 7.88 -20.04 14.72
C PRO A 137 6.70 -19.32 15.40
N ILE A 138 5.73 -20.07 15.91
CA ILE A 138 4.47 -19.56 16.47
C ILE A 138 4.70 -18.50 17.55
N ASP A 139 5.60 -18.79 18.49
CA ASP A 139 5.96 -17.90 19.60
C ASP A 139 6.51 -16.54 19.13
N LYS A 140 7.19 -16.50 17.99
CA LYS A 140 7.73 -15.27 17.40
C LYS A 140 6.71 -14.47 16.59
N VAL A 141 5.70 -15.14 16.01
CA VAL A 141 4.69 -14.49 15.17
C VAL A 141 3.43 -14.09 15.93
N LEU A 142 3.22 -14.59 17.15
CA LEU A 142 2.07 -14.24 18.00
C LEU A 142 1.87 -12.72 18.19
N PRO A 143 2.90 -11.90 18.49
CA PRO A 143 2.72 -10.46 18.59
C PRO A 143 2.25 -9.80 17.30
N TYR A 144 2.70 -10.31 16.14
CA TYR A 144 2.23 -9.84 14.84
C TYR A 144 0.76 -10.20 14.63
N LEU A 145 0.36 -11.43 14.93
CA LEU A 145 -1.02 -11.91 14.80
C LEU A 145 -1.97 -11.13 15.71
N SER A 146 -1.56 -10.83 16.95
CA SER A 146 -2.36 -10.03 17.89
C SER A 146 -2.61 -8.62 17.34
N ARG A 147 -1.58 -7.92 16.85
CA ARG A 147 -1.74 -6.60 16.22
C ARG A 147 -2.65 -6.66 14.99
N ARG A 148 -2.54 -7.71 14.19
CA ARG A 148 -3.44 -7.94 13.06
C ARG A 148 -4.87 -8.18 13.52
N ALA A 149 -5.11 -8.97 14.56
CA ALA A 149 -6.46 -9.16 15.09
C ALA A 149 -7.09 -7.84 15.55
N LEU A 150 -6.33 -6.98 16.23
CA LEU A 150 -6.79 -5.66 16.68
C LEU A 150 -7.09 -4.71 15.50
N GLU A 151 -6.17 -4.60 14.54
CA GLU A 151 -6.39 -3.80 13.32
C GLU A 151 -7.56 -4.37 12.49
N ASN A 152 -7.68 -5.69 12.46
CA ASN A 152 -8.68 -6.42 11.69
C ASN A 152 -10.05 -6.44 12.36
N HIS A 153 -10.19 -5.97 13.60
CA HIS A 153 -11.50 -5.79 14.23
C HIS A 153 -12.37 -4.82 13.40
N CYS A 154 -11.76 -3.79 12.80
CA CYS A 154 -12.41 -2.91 11.81
C CYS A 154 -12.53 -3.54 10.40
N LEU A 155 -11.88 -4.67 10.14
CA LEU A 155 -11.85 -5.34 8.83
C LEU A 155 -12.87 -6.46 8.65
N LEU A 156 -13.66 -6.82 9.66
CA LEU A 156 -14.77 -7.76 9.51
C LEU A 156 -15.69 -7.36 8.33
N LYS A 157 -15.94 -6.05 8.16
CA LYS A 157 -16.67 -5.50 7.00
C LYS A 157 -15.97 -5.75 5.66
N LYS A 158 -14.64 -5.75 5.62
CA LYS A 158 -13.88 -6.01 4.39
C LYS A 158 -13.88 -7.50 4.04
N VAL A 159 -13.79 -8.38 5.03
CA VAL A 159 -13.91 -9.83 4.84
C VAL A 159 -15.28 -10.20 4.29
N GLU A 160 -16.35 -9.60 4.82
CA GLU A 160 -17.71 -9.80 4.29
C GLU A 160 -17.83 -9.36 2.83
N LYS A 161 -17.25 -8.20 2.48
CA LYS A 161 -17.18 -7.73 1.09
C LYS A 161 -16.42 -8.71 0.19
N GLU A 162 -15.30 -9.25 0.65
CA GLU A 162 -14.48 -10.22 -0.09
C GLU A 162 -15.24 -11.53 -0.32
N LEU A 163 -15.88 -12.09 0.72
CA LEU A 163 -16.74 -13.26 0.61
C LEU A 163 -17.89 -13.03 -0.39
N ARG A 164 -18.51 -11.84 -0.37
CA ARG A 164 -19.56 -11.49 -1.33
C ARG A 164 -19.02 -11.48 -2.76
N LEU A 165 -17.87 -10.84 -3.00
CA LEU A 165 -17.24 -10.80 -4.33
C LEU A 165 -16.88 -12.21 -4.83
N MET A 166 -16.35 -13.08 -3.97
CA MET A 166 -16.06 -14.47 -4.31
C MET A 166 -17.32 -15.25 -4.67
N ARG A 167 -18.42 -15.09 -3.91
CA ARG A 167 -19.71 -15.72 -4.23
C ARG A 167 -20.26 -15.24 -5.58
N THR A 168 -20.17 -13.95 -5.86
CA THR A 168 -20.58 -13.38 -7.15
C THR A 168 -19.75 -13.96 -8.31
N GLU A 169 -18.43 -14.06 -8.14
CA GLU A 169 -17.54 -14.62 -9.17
C GLU A 169 -17.77 -16.13 -9.37
N LEU A 170 -17.99 -16.89 -8.29
CA LEU A 170 -18.37 -18.30 -8.39
C LEU A 170 -19.67 -18.46 -9.17
N GLY A 171 -20.73 -17.72 -8.81
CA GLY A 171 -22.00 -17.75 -9.53
C GLY A 171 -21.86 -17.40 -11.02
N ARG A 172 -21.05 -16.37 -11.34
CA ARG A 172 -20.73 -16.00 -12.72
C ARG A 172 -20.09 -17.15 -13.49
N ARG A 173 -19.14 -17.87 -12.88
CA ARG A 173 -18.44 -19.01 -13.51
C ARG A 173 -19.38 -20.17 -13.75
N THR A 174 -20.24 -20.52 -12.79
CA THR A 174 -21.22 -21.60 -12.94
C THR A 174 -22.21 -21.30 -14.05
N LEU A 175 -22.75 -20.07 -14.09
CA LEU A 175 -23.72 -19.64 -15.11
C LEU A 175 -23.14 -19.60 -16.52
N ARG A 176 -21.84 -19.29 -16.67
CA ARG A 176 -21.16 -19.20 -17.97
C ARG A 176 -20.44 -20.48 -18.39
N GLY A 177 -20.53 -21.56 -17.60
CA GLY A 177 -19.78 -22.80 -17.85
C GLY A 177 -18.25 -22.63 -17.78
N GLN A 178 -17.74 -21.57 -17.14
CA GLN A 178 -16.31 -21.24 -17.06
C GLN A 178 -15.72 -21.72 -15.73
N ILE A 179 -15.80 -23.03 -15.46
CA ILE A 179 -15.33 -23.63 -14.20
C ILE A 179 -13.82 -23.38 -14.01
N PHE A 180 -13.04 -23.57 -15.08
CA PHE A 180 -11.62 -23.24 -15.13
C PHE A 180 -11.43 -21.95 -15.94
N TYR A 181 -11.33 -20.82 -15.25
CA TYR A 181 -11.10 -19.52 -15.87
C TYR A 181 -9.73 -18.97 -15.44
N THR A 182 -8.87 -18.71 -16.43
CA THR A 182 -7.61 -18.00 -16.24
C THR A 182 -7.82 -16.54 -16.63
N PRO A 183 -7.72 -15.59 -15.69
CA PRO A 183 -7.86 -14.17 -16.01
C PRO A 183 -6.75 -13.73 -16.98
N LYS A 184 -7.14 -13.02 -18.04
CA LYS A 184 -6.19 -12.35 -18.94
C LYS A 184 -5.82 -11.00 -18.33
N GLY A 185 -4.54 -10.80 -18.03
CA GLY A 185 -4.00 -9.53 -17.57
C GLY A 185 -2.82 -9.10 -18.43
N ASN A 186 -2.58 -7.79 -18.51
CA ASN A 186 -1.36 -7.25 -19.12
C ASN A 186 -0.26 -7.26 -18.06
N TYR A 187 0.23 -8.45 -17.70
CA TYR A 187 1.36 -8.60 -16.79
C TYR A 187 2.62 -8.88 -17.62
N LEU A 188 3.63 -8.03 -17.48
CA LEU A 188 5.00 -8.38 -17.85
C LEU A 188 5.63 -8.97 -16.58
N PRO A 189 5.81 -10.31 -16.49
CA PRO A 189 6.62 -10.86 -15.42
C PRO A 189 8.02 -10.28 -15.53
N ALA A 190 8.58 -9.87 -14.38
CA ALA A 190 9.98 -9.46 -14.29
C ALA A 190 10.91 -10.65 -14.55
#